data_AF-A0A382HIV7-F1
#
_entry.id   AF-A0A382HIV7-F1
#
_cell.length_a   1.000
_cell.length_b   1.000
_cell.length_c   1.000
_cell.angle_alpha   90.00
_cell.angle_beta   90.00
_cell.angle_gamma   90.00
#
_symmetry.space_group_name_H-M   'P 1'
#
loop_
_entity.id
_entity.type
_entity.pdbx_description
1 polymer ?
#
loop_
_entity_poly.entity_id
_entity_poly.type
_entity_poly.pdbx_seq_one_letter_code
_entity_poly.pdbx_strand_id
1 'polypeptide(L)'
;MKDTFFKKLIKFLCLLLLALNVFSAGNESDSLLLETLDDVLIEEYKPCSDESDISSFEVSTISSLMIVSGGSFFTEGEVITSSSGVQAIVESYDVETQKLTFHQDANTGFETFLLNETITGASSGIAIVKEFIIDLTIPCSELIVSIEEEPQQMIFTSKESAEEAKASATSTAAEMMAEIEEELARKAALEAFQKKLAEERADAAASTAAYQSKLTYDAMVEELMEALAIEQEIAAFEAKLAAEMTAAEMMAEIEEELARKAALEAFQKKLAEERADAAASTAAYQSKLTYDAMVEELMEALAIEQEIAAF
;
A
#
# COMPACT_ATOMS: atom_id res chain seq x y z
N MET A 1 21.93 4.35 25.75
CA MET A 1 22.23 4.18 24.30
C MET A 1 22.29 2.73 23.83
N LYS A 2 22.60 1.74 24.70
CA LYS A 2 22.68 0.31 24.31
C LYS A 2 21.32 -0.35 24.03
N ASP A 3 20.25 0.01 24.75
CA ASP A 3 18.96 -0.70 24.64
C ASP A 3 18.16 -0.38 23.37
N THR A 4 18.31 0.84 22.83
CA THR A 4 17.70 1.23 21.54
C THR A 4 18.41 0.58 20.36
N PHE A 5 19.71 0.36 20.48
CA PHE A 5 20.50 -0.33 19.45
C PHE A 5 20.17 -1.83 19.39
N PHE A 6 20.04 -2.48 20.55
CA PHE A 6 19.63 -3.89 20.64
C PHE A 6 18.24 -4.14 20.04
N LYS A 7 17.27 -3.24 20.29
CA LYS A 7 15.92 -3.36 19.72
C LYS A 7 15.90 -3.18 18.19
N LYS A 8 16.72 -2.29 17.64
CA LYS A 8 16.86 -2.13 16.17
C LYS A 8 17.57 -3.33 15.54
N LEU A 9 18.59 -3.88 16.20
CA LEU A 9 19.31 -5.07 15.74
C LEU A 9 18.41 -6.31 15.72
N ILE A 10 17.57 -6.49 16.74
CA ILE A 10 16.59 -7.59 16.79
C ILE A 10 15.53 -7.46 15.70
N LYS A 11 15.01 -6.24 15.45
CA LYS A 11 14.05 -6.02 14.34
C LYS A 11 14.67 -6.29 12.98
N PHE A 12 15.92 -5.88 12.76
CA PHE A 12 16.63 -6.14 11.51
C PHE A 12 16.91 -7.64 11.32
N LEU A 13 17.27 -8.35 12.39
CA LEU A 13 17.48 -9.79 12.38
C LEU A 13 16.17 -10.57 12.10
N CYS A 14 15.04 -10.12 12.66
CA CYS A 14 13.73 -10.70 12.34
C CYS A 14 13.30 -10.45 10.88
N LEU A 15 13.61 -9.28 10.32
CA LEU A 15 13.35 -8.98 8.90
C LEU A 15 14.25 -9.80 7.96
N LEU A 16 15.51 -10.01 8.34
CA LEU A 16 16.45 -10.87 7.63
C LEU A 16 16.02 -12.35 7.66
N LEU A 17 15.53 -12.83 8.81
CA LEU A 17 15.00 -14.19 8.96
C LEU A 17 13.71 -14.41 8.17
N LEU A 18 12.88 -13.38 7.98
CA LEU A 18 11.71 -13.46 7.09
C LEU A 18 12.11 -13.50 5.61
N ALA A 19 13.17 -12.79 5.21
CA ALA A 19 13.69 -12.80 3.84
C ALA A 19 14.49 -14.06 3.48
N LEU A 20 15.00 -14.81 4.47
CA LEU A 20 15.75 -16.05 4.28
C LEU A 20 14.87 -17.31 4.28
N ASN A 21 13.53 -17.19 4.31
CA ASN A 21 12.62 -18.30 4.01
C ASN A 21 12.53 -18.57 2.49
N VAL A 22 13.67 -18.59 1.81
CA VAL A 22 13.80 -19.35 0.56
C VAL A 22 14.08 -20.79 0.98
N PHE A 23 13.01 -21.56 1.05
CA PHE A 23 13.03 -22.98 1.28
C PHE A 23 13.70 -23.64 0.07
N SER A 24 14.99 -23.98 0.18
CA SER A 24 15.66 -24.90 -0.73
C SER A 24 15.40 -26.33 -0.24
N ALA A 25 14.20 -26.85 -0.51
CA ALA A 25 14.01 -28.28 -0.61
C ALA A 25 14.34 -28.67 -2.06
N GLY A 26 15.51 -29.30 -2.23
CA GLY A 26 15.81 -30.00 -3.46
C GLY A 26 14.78 -31.10 -3.66
N ASN A 27 14.07 -31.04 -4.78
CA ASN A 27 13.30 -32.16 -5.29
C ASN A 27 13.76 -32.41 -6.72
N GLU A 28 14.54 -33.47 -6.89
CA GLU A 28 14.71 -34.12 -8.18
C GLU A 28 13.33 -34.63 -8.60
N SER A 29 12.70 -34.07 -9.64
CA SER A 29 11.66 -34.72 -10.46
C SER A 29 11.01 -33.76 -11.47
N ASP A 30 11.81 -33.15 -12.35
CA ASP A 30 11.30 -32.63 -13.63
C ASP A 30 11.11 -33.74 -14.69
N SER A 31 11.29 -35.02 -14.31
CA SER A 31 11.13 -36.17 -15.21
C SER A 31 9.80 -36.91 -15.06
N LEU A 32 8.96 -36.60 -14.06
CA LEU A 32 7.71 -37.36 -13.78
C LEU A 32 6.41 -36.67 -14.25
N LEU A 33 6.48 -35.41 -14.72
CA LEU A 33 5.33 -34.72 -15.30
C LEU A 33 5.27 -34.78 -16.83
N LEU A 34 6.32 -35.29 -17.48
CA LEU A 34 6.27 -35.63 -18.91
C LEU A 34 5.93 -37.12 -19.14
N GLU A 35 6.25 -38.00 -18.18
CA GLU A 35 5.97 -39.44 -18.26
C GLU A 35 4.48 -39.76 -17.95
N THR A 36 3.81 -38.92 -17.15
CA THR A 36 2.38 -39.08 -16.82
C THR A 36 1.43 -38.60 -17.90
N LEU A 37 1.88 -37.80 -18.87
CA LEU A 37 1.07 -37.44 -20.04
C LEU A 37 1.18 -38.50 -21.16
N ASP A 38 2.33 -39.20 -21.26
CA ASP A 38 2.55 -40.27 -22.23
C ASP A 38 1.83 -41.58 -21.79
N ASP A 39 1.83 -41.91 -20.49
CA ASP A 39 1.07 -43.05 -19.96
C ASP A 39 -0.46 -42.87 -20.09
N VAL A 40 -0.97 -41.64 -20.00
CA VAL A 40 -2.41 -41.34 -20.20
C VAL A 40 -2.80 -41.46 -21.68
N LEU A 41 -1.91 -41.10 -22.61
CA LEU A 41 -2.15 -41.30 -24.05
C LEU A 41 -1.97 -42.77 -24.50
N ILE A 42 -1.25 -43.60 -23.74
CA ILE A 42 -1.06 -45.04 -24.05
C ILE A 42 -2.19 -45.91 -23.45
N GLU A 43 -2.82 -45.52 -22.34
CA GLU A 43 -4.04 -46.17 -21.87
C GLU A 43 -5.25 -45.90 -22.79
N GLU A 44 -5.31 -44.72 -23.42
CA GLU A 44 -6.37 -44.36 -24.38
C GLU A 44 -6.19 -45.01 -25.77
N TYR A 45 -5.02 -45.63 -26.04
CA TYR A 45 -4.72 -46.34 -27.30
C TYR A 45 -4.28 -47.79 -27.08
N LYS A 46 -4.80 -48.46 -26.05
CA LYS A 46 -4.64 -49.90 -25.89
C LYS A 46 -5.54 -50.63 -26.91
N PRO A 47 -4.99 -51.42 -27.84
CA PRO A 47 -5.81 -52.22 -28.74
C PRO A 47 -6.57 -53.23 -27.88
N CYS A 48 -7.90 -53.26 -28.04
CA CYS A 48 -8.79 -54.24 -27.47
C CYS A 48 -8.28 -55.65 -27.76
N SER A 49 -7.57 -56.25 -26.80
CA SER A 49 -7.17 -57.65 -26.81
C SER A 49 -7.55 -58.31 -25.49
N ASP A 50 -8.38 -59.33 -25.67
CA ASP A 50 -8.60 -60.49 -24.81
C ASP A 50 -9.44 -60.28 -23.54
N GLU A 51 -10.75 -60.02 -23.73
CA GLU A 51 -11.76 -60.76 -22.97
C GLU A 51 -12.79 -61.36 -23.93
N SER A 52 -12.48 -62.57 -24.39
CA SER A 52 -13.49 -63.56 -24.73
C SER A 52 -14.27 -63.90 -23.47
N ASP A 53 -15.53 -63.46 -23.39
CA ASP A 53 -16.68 -64.24 -22.89
C ASP A 53 -17.87 -63.32 -22.59
N ILE A 54 -18.64 -62.97 -23.63
CA ILE A 54 -20.08 -62.80 -23.43
C ILE A 54 -20.80 -63.60 -24.50
N SER A 55 -21.15 -64.80 -24.08
CA SER A 55 -22.14 -65.65 -24.69
C SER A 55 -23.44 -64.90 -24.96
N SER A 56 -24.06 -65.27 -26.07
CA SER A 56 -25.52 -65.35 -26.27
C SER A 56 -26.33 -64.06 -26.34
N PHE A 57 -26.80 -63.79 -27.56
CA PHE A 57 -28.19 -63.45 -27.88
C PHE A 57 -28.91 -62.51 -26.92
N GLU A 58 -28.95 -61.24 -27.30
CA GLU A 58 -30.19 -60.54 -27.63
C GLU A 58 -29.79 -59.48 -28.65
N VAL A 59 -30.58 -59.29 -29.71
CA VAL A 59 -30.43 -58.10 -30.56
C VAL A 59 -30.87 -56.96 -29.67
N SER A 60 -29.95 -56.43 -28.88
CA SER A 60 -30.18 -55.24 -28.06
C SER A 60 -30.50 -54.12 -29.03
N THR A 61 -31.78 -53.75 -29.09
CA THR A 61 -32.19 -52.48 -29.65
C THR A 61 -31.32 -51.43 -28.99
N ILE A 62 -30.45 -50.78 -29.77
CA ILE A 62 -29.51 -49.81 -29.23
C ILE A 62 -30.33 -48.63 -28.73
N SER A 63 -30.58 -48.61 -27.44
CA SER A 63 -31.30 -47.54 -26.79
C SER A 63 -30.42 -46.32 -26.70
N SER A 64 -30.94 -45.20 -27.18
CA SER A 64 -30.32 -43.89 -27.11
C SER A 64 -30.87 -43.11 -25.92
N LEU A 65 -30.04 -42.28 -25.31
CA LEU A 65 -30.42 -41.46 -24.18
C LEU A 65 -30.32 -39.97 -24.53
N MET A 66 -31.35 -39.21 -24.18
CA MET A 66 -31.33 -37.75 -24.30
C MET A 66 -31.91 -37.07 -23.06
N ILE A 67 -31.48 -35.84 -22.82
CA ILE A 67 -32.06 -34.95 -21.82
C ILE A 67 -33.06 -34.03 -22.51
N VAL A 68 -34.27 -33.97 -21.97
CA VAL A 68 -35.35 -33.14 -22.49
C VAL A 68 -35.71 -32.02 -21.52
N SER A 69 -36.45 -31.01 -21.96
CA SER A 69 -36.95 -29.96 -21.06
C SER A 69 -37.96 -30.51 -20.06
N GLY A 70 -37.80 -30.18 -18.77
CA GLY A 70 -38.78 -30.52 -17.73
C GLY A 70 -40.19 -29.99 -18.00
N GLY A 71 -41.19 -30.70 -17.48
CA GLY A 71 -42.62 -30.38 -17.64
C GLY A 71 -43.39 -31.32 -18.58
N SER A 72 -42.68 -32.24 -19.26
CA SER A 72 -43.26 -33.34 -20.02
C SER A 72 -43.29 -34.63 -19.20
N PHE A 73 -44.14 -35.60 -19.60
CA PHE A 73 -44.20 -36.93 -19.01
C PHE A 73 -44.38 -37.95 -20.13
N PHE A 74 -43.45 -38.88 -20.30
CA PHE A 74 -43.51 -39.90 -21.35
C PHE A 74 -43.77 -41.28 -20.74
N THR A 75 -44.61 -42.08 -21.40
CA THR A 75 -44.90 -43.45 -20.99
C THR A 75 -44.06 -44.45 -21.79
N GLU A 76 -43.65 -45.55 -21.14
CA GLU A 76 -42.97 -46.66 -21.81
C GLU A 76 -43.84 -47.23 -22.96
N GLY A 77 -43.22 -47.43 -24.12
CA GLY A 77 -43.85 -47.92 -25.35
C GLY A 77 -44.54 -46.86 -26.20
N GLU A 78 -44.56 -45.59 -25.78
CA GLU A 78 -45.15 -44.49 -26.54
C GLU A 78 -44.25 -44.05 -27.69
N VAL A 79 -44.84 -43.74 -28.85
CA VAL A 79 -44.11 -43.15 -29.97
C VAL A 79 -44.07 -41.63 -29.81
N ILE A 80 -42.85 -41.08 -29.73
CA ILE A 80 -42.59 -39.65 -29.79
C ILE A 80 -42.27 -39.23 -31.22
N THR A 81 -42.64 -38.01 -31.59
CA THR A 81 -42.38 -37.41 -32.91
C THR A 81 -41.76 -36.03 -32.75
N SER A 82 -40.65 -35.77 -33.44
CA SER A 82 -39.99 -34.46 -33.50
C SER A 82 -40.71 -33.51 -34.47
N SER A 83 -40.47 -32.20 -34.33
CA SER A 83 -40.84 -31.19 -35.31
C SER A 83 -40.26 -31.44 -36.71
N SER A 84 -39.14 -32.15 -36.80
CA SER A 84 -38.51 -32.58 -38.06
C SER A 84 -39.14 -33.83 -38.67
N GLY A 85 -40.05 -34.50 -37.96
CA GLY A 85 -40.72 -35.73 -38.42
C GLY A 85 -40.09 -37.03 -37.91
N VAL A 86 -38.96 -36.95 -37.20
CA VAL A 86 -38.27 -38.10 -36.58
C VAL A 86 -39.16 -38.77 -35.55
N GLN A 87 -39.25 -40.12 -35.59
CA GLN A 87 -40.02 -40.89 -34.62
C GLN A 87 -39.11 -41.78 -33.76
N ALA A 88 -39.50 -42.03 -32.52
CA ALA A 88 -38.85 -43.01 -31.66
C ALA A 88 -39.83 -43.59 -30.63
N ILE A 89 -39.50 -44.76 -30.10
CA ILE A 89 -40.28 -45.45 -29.07
C ILE A 89 -39.61 -45.21 -27.72
N VAL A 90 -40.38 -44.72 -26.76
CA VAL A 90 -39.91 -44.47 -25.39
C VAL A 90 -39.69 -45.79 -24.67
N GLU A 91 -38.51 -45.98 -24.10
CA GLU A 91 -38.20 -47.13 -23.24
C GLU A 91 -38.33 -46.76 -21.76
N SER A 92 -37.80 -45.60 -21.36
CA SER A 92 -37.99 -45.10 -20.00
C SER A 92 -37.83 -43.58 -19.94
N TYR A 93 -38.54 -42.96 -19.01
CA TYR A 93 -38.42 -41.53 -18.73
C TYR A 93 -38.31 -41.29 -17.23
N ASP A 94 -37.25 -40.62 -16.82
CA ASP A 94 -37.05 -40.17 -15.45
C ASP A 94 -37.41 -38.67 -15.34
N VAL A 95 -38.46 -38.38 -14.57
CA VAL A 95 -38.98 -37.02 -14.36
C VAL A 95 -38.02 -36.15 -13.55
N GLU A 96 -37.24 -36.74 -12.62
CA GLU A 96 -36.32 -35.99 -11.76
C GLU A 96 -35.08 -35.55 -12.55
N THR A 97 -34.53 -36.47 -13.35
CA THR A 97 -33.31 -36.22 -14.14
C THR A 97 -33.60 -35.72 -15.56
N GLN A 98 -34.86 -35.74 -15.99
CA GLN A 98 -35.31 -35.40 -17.35
C GLN A 98 -34.66 -36.26 -18.43
N LYS A 99 -34.19 -37.45 -18.06
CA LYS A 99 -33.57 -38.45 -18.94
C LYS A 99 -34.65 -39.24 -19.66
N LEU A 100 -34.63 -39.19 -20.99
CA LEU A 100 -35.48 -39.99 -21.87
C LEU A 100 -34.61 -41.01 -22.60
N THR A 101 -34.83 -42.28 -22.31
CA THR A 101 -34.25 -43.41 -23.04
C THR A 101 -35.25 -43.86 -24.08
N PHE A 102 -34.80 -43.98 -25.33
CA PHE A 102 -35.64 -44.35 -26.47
C PHE A 102 -34.90 -45.28 -27.42
N HIS A 103 -35.63 -46.07 -28.18
CA HIS A 103 -35.08 -46.84 -29.30
C HIS A 103 -35.86 -46.56 -30.57
N GLN A 104 -35.25 -46.92 -31.70
CA GLN A 104 -35.87 -46.83 -33.01
C GLN A 104 -35.87 -48.21 -33.65
N ASP A 105 -36.94 -48.50 -34.36
CA ASP A 105 -37.12 -49.71 -35.15
C ASP A 105 -37.36 -49.36 -36.64
N ALA A 106 -37.53 -50.38 -37.46
CA ALA A 106 -37.81 -50.24 -38.89
C ALA A 106 -39.11 -49.46 -39.20
N ASN A 107 -40.01 -49.29 -38.23
CA ASN A 107 -41.24 -48.51 -38.39
C ASN A 107 -41.01 -47.02 -38.13
N THR A 108 -40.04 -46.68 -37.27
CA THR A 108 -39.71 -45.29 -36.90
C THR A 108 -38.73 -44.58 -37.83
N GLY A 109 -38.00 -45.33 -38.68
CA GLY A 109 -37.21 -44.77 -39.79
C GLY A 109 -35.71 -44.55 -39.53
N PHE A 110 -35.22 -44.79 -38.31
CA PHE A 110 -33.79 -44.65 -37.93
C PHE A 110 -33.22 -43.25 -38.22
N GLU A 111 -33.97 -42.19 -37.89
CA GLU A 111 -33.57 -40.80 -38.08
C GLU A 111 -33.02 -40.19 -36.76
N THR A 112 -32.17 -39.18 -36.86
CA THR A 112 -31.54 -38.56 -35.67
C THR A 112 -32.30 -37.30 -35.24
N PHE A 113 -32.57 -37.18 -33.95
CA PHE A 113 -33.10 -35.94 -33.38
C PHE A 113 -32.04 -34.83 -33.44
N LEU A 114 -32.47 -33.56 -33.56
CA LEU A 114 -31.57 -32.41 -33.46
C LEU A 114 -31.69 -31.72 -32.09
N LEU A 115 -30.61 -31.05 -31.68
CA LEU A 115 -30.62 -30.22 -30.47
C LEU A 115 -31.61 -29.06 -30.65
N ASN A 116 -32.32 -28.72 -29.57
CA ASN A 116 -33.37 -27.70 -29.50
C ASN A 116 -34.63 -27.96 -30.34
N GLU A 117 -34.85 -29.19 -30.82
CA GLU A 117 -36.12 -29.56 -31.44
C GLU A 117 -37.20 -29.93 -30.43
N THR A 118 -38.46 -29.72 -30.82
CA THR A 118 -39.61 -30.08 -30.00
C THR A 118 -40.06 -31.51 -30.31
N ILE A 119 -40.17 -32.34 -29.29
CA ILE A 119 -40.75 -33.67 -29.35
C ILE A 119 -42.14 -33.69 -28.72
N THR A 120 -43.04 -34.45 -29.32
CA THR A 120 -44.42 -34.64 -28.85
C THR A 120 -44.78 -36.11 -28.86
N GLY A 121 -45.44 -36.59 -27.82
CA GLY A 121 -46.02 -37.93 -27.76
C GLY A 121 -47.53 -37.88 -27.46
N ALA A 122 -48.18 -39.04 -27.59
CA ALA A 122 -49.61 -39.20 -27.36
C ALA A 122 -50.08 -38.87 -25.94
N SER A 123 -49.24 -39.06 -24.92
CA SER A 123 -49.58 -38.88 -23.49
C SER A 123 -48.85 -37.70 -22.84
N SER A 124 -47.99 -37.01 -23.59
CA SER A 124 -47.02 -36.05 -23.10
C SER A 124 -47.29 -34.62 -23.58
N GLY A 125 -46.95 -33.63 -22.74
CA GLY A 125 -46.76 -32.25 -23.18
C GLY A 125 -45.52 -32.10 -24.07
N ILE A 126 -45.40 -30.99 -24.80
CA ILE A 126 -44.26 -30.71 -25.69
C ILE A 126 -42.96 -30.62 -24.86
N ALA A 127 -41.92 -31.36 -25.25
CA ALA A 127 -40.59 -31.26 -24.67
C ALA A 127 -39.57 -30.79 -25.70
N ILE A 128 -38.48 -30.14 -25.26
CA ILE A 128 -37.38 -29.70 -26.11
C ILE A 128 -36.16 -30.56 -25.83
N VAL A 129 -35.52 -31.10 -26.88
CA VAL A 129 -34.27 -31.85 -26.76
C VAL A 129 -33.14 -30.90 -26.37
N LYS A 130 -32.55 -31.08 -25.19
CA LYS A 130 -31.48 -30.21 -24.67
C LYS A 130 -30.09 -30.77 -24.91
N GLU A 131 -29.94 -32.08 -24.77
CA GLU A 131 -28.64 -32.73 -24.80
C GLU A 131 -28.80 -34.20 -25.20
N PHE A 132 -27.86 -34.72 -25.97
CA PHE A 132 -27.76 -36.16 -26.25
C PHE A 132 -26.69 -36.76 -25.36
N ILE A 133 -27.04 -37.81 -24.61
CA ILE A 133 -26.06 -38.63 -23.92
C ILE A 133 -25.73 -39.77 -24.88
N ILE A 134 -24.72 -39.53 -25.71
CA ILE A 134 -24.18 -40.59 -26.54
C ILE A 134 -23.28 -41.45 -25.65
N ASP A 135 -23.85 -42.51 -25.08
CA ASP A 135 -23.05 -43.59 -24.52
C ASP A 135 -22.51 -44.40 -25.69
N LEU A 136 -21.54 -43.82 -26.41
CA LEU A 136 -20.86 -44.49 -27.51
C LEU A 136 -19.92 -45.53 -26.91
N THR A 137 -20.49 -46.59 -26.35
CA THR A 137 -19.75 -47.84 -26.20
C THR A 137 -19.55 -48.35 -27.61
N ILE A 138 -18.47 -47.91 -28.27
CA ILE A 138 -17.99 -48.50 -29.51
C ILE A 138 -17.49 -49.88 -29.10
N PRO A 139 -18.21 -51.00 -29.38
CA PRO A 139 -17.55 -52.29 -29.33
C PRO A 139 -16.44 -52.21 -30.38
N CYS A 140 -15.20 -52.40 -29.95
CA CYS A 140 -13.98 -52.39 -30.75
C CYS A 140 -13.99 -53.32 -32.00
N SER A 141 -15.10 -53.93 -32.39
CA SER A 141 -15.16 -55.05 -33.33
C SER A 141 -15.54 -54.72 -34.77
N GLU A 142 -15.88 -53.48 -35.16
CA GLU A 142 -16.17 -53.19 -36.59
C GLU A 142 -15.62 -51.84 -37.08
N LEU A 143 -14.35 -51.55 -36.78
CA LEU A 143 -13.57 -50.66 -37.66
C LEU A 143 -12.97 -51.52 -38.79
N ILE A 144 -13.79 -51.91 -39.77
CA ILE A 144 -13.28 -52.50 -41.01
C ILE A 144 -12.64 -51.36 -41.80
N VAL A 145 -11.35 -51.14 -41.60
CA VAL A 145 -10.54 -50.30 -42.49
C VAL A 145 -10.32 -51.11 -43.76
N SER A 146 -11.16 -50.86 -44.78
CA SER A 146 -10.86 -51.26 -46.15
C SER A 146 -9.55 -50.60 -46.58
N ILE A 147 -8.51 -51.43 -46.67
CA ILE A 147 -7.26 -51.14 -47.36
C ILE A 147 -7.55 -51.18 -48.85
N GLU A 148 -8.07 -50.09 -49.41
CA GLU A 148 -8.08 -49.89 -50.85
C GLU A 148 -7.89 -48.40 -51.19
N GLU A 149 -7.03 -48.20 -52.17
CA GLU A 149 -6.39 -46.96 -52.61
C GLU A 149 -7.44 -45.98 -53.17
N GLU A 150 -7.62 -44.83 -52.50
CA GLU A 150 -8.51 -43.70 -52.85
C GLU A 150 -10.04 -43.99 -52.93
N PRO A 151 -10.80 -43.91 -51.81
CA PRO A 151 -12.25 -43.77 -51.88
C PRO A 151 -12.59 -42.33 -52.33
N GLN A 152 -12.86 -42.13 -53.62
CA GLN A 152 -13.52 -40.91 -54.08
C GLN A 152 -14.99 -40.95 -53.68
N GLN A 153 -15.32 -40.33 -52.54
CA GLN A 153 -16.68 -40.09 -52.11
C GLN A 153 -17.34 -39.07 -53.06
N MET A 154 -18.15 -39.55 -54.00
CA MET A 154 -18.95 -38.69 -54.88
C MET A 154 -20.15 -38.14 -54.10
N ILE A 155 -19.99 -36.96 -53.50
CA ILE A 155 -21.09 -36.18 -52.91
C ILE A 155 -21.87 -35.52 -54.05
N PHE A 156 -23.09 -36.00 -54.33
CA PHE A 156 -24.01 -35.33 -55.24
C PHE A 156 -24.56 -34.05 -54.57
N THR A 157 -23.95 -32.91 -54.86
CA THR A 157 -24.57 -31.61 -54.57
C THR A 157 -25.41 -31.18 -55.77
N SER A 158 -26.69 -30.88 -55.53
CA SER A 158 -27.57 -30.31 -56.56
C SER A 158 -27.08 -28.90 -56.92
N LYS A 159 -27.02 -28.61 -58.22
CA LYS A 159 -26.52 -27.33 -58.76
C LYS A 159 -27.30 -26.10 -58.26
N GLU A 160 -28.51 -26.30 -57.75
CA GLU A 160 -29.39 -25.26 -57.21
C GLU A 160 -29.05 -24.88 -55.75
N SER A 161 -28.43 -25.78 -54.97
CA SER A 161 -28.06 -25.53 -53.56
C SER A 161 -26.71 -24.81 -53.39
N ALA A 162 -25.80 -24.92 -54.36
CA ALA A 162 -24.45 -24.35 -54.26
C ALA A 162 -24.41 -22.82 -54.38
N GLU A 163 -25.36 -22.20 -55.08
CA GLU A 163 -25.39 -20.74 -55.30
C GLU A 163 -26.05 -20.01 -54.12
N GLU A 164 -27.09 -20.59 -53.52
CA GLU A 164 -27.72 -20.10 -52.28
C GLU A 164 -26.83 -20.32 -51.05
N ALA A 165 -26.13 -21.46 -50.95
CA ALA A 165 -25.14 -21.70 -49.89
C ALA A 165 -23.94 -20.74 -49.99
N LYS A 166 -23.50 -20.40 -51.21
CA LYS A 166 -22.40 -19.45 -51.45
C LYS A 166 -22.82 -18.00 -51.15
N ALA A 167 -24.05 -17.61 -51.50
CA ALA A 167 -24.60 -16.30 -51.18
C ALA A 167 -24.79 -16.11 -49.66
N SER A 168 -25.29 -17.15 -48.96
CA SER A 168 -25.41 -17.17 -47.50
C SER A 168 -24.05 -17.05 -46.81
N ALA A 169 -23.05 -17.81 -47.26
CA ALA A 169 -21.67 -17.76 -46.74
C ALA A 169 -20.98 -16.40 -46.98
N THR A 170 -21.22 -15.74 -48.12
CA THR A 170 -20.68 -14.39 -48.34
C THR A 170 -21.37 -13.32 -47.49
N SER A 171 -22.66 -13.48 -47.18
CA SER A 171 -23.38 -12.57 -46.28
C SER A 171 -22.87 -12.69 -44.84
N THR A 172 -22.69 -13.92 -44.34
CA THR A 172 -22.13 -14.15 -43.00
C THR A 172 -20.68 -13.70 -42.90
N ALA A 173 -19.87 -13.91 -43.94
CA ALA A 173 -18.50 -13.39 -43.99
C ALA A 173 -18.46 -11.84 -44.00
N ALA A 174 -19.41 -11.19 -44.68
CA ALA A 174 -19.51 -9.73 -44.70
C ALA A 174 -19.93 -9.15 -43.34
N GLU A 175 -20.88 -9.77 -42.64
CA GLU A 175 -21.28 -9.38 -41.28
C GLU A 175 -20.14 -9.56 -40.28
N MET A 176 -19.42 -10.70 -40.32
CA MET A 176 -18.25 -10.92 -39.45
C MET A 176 -17.13 -9.90 -39.72
N MET A 177 -16.88 -9.53 -40.98
CA MET A 177 -15.89 -8.51 -41.34
C MET A 177 -16.28 -7.12 -40.79
N ALA A 178 -17.57 -6.76 -40.87
CA ALA A 178 -18.07 -5.50 -40.32
C ALA A 178 -17.94 -5.44 -38.79
N GLU A 179 -18.23 -6.55 -38.10
CA GLU A 179 -18.06 -6.65 -36.64
C GLU A 179 -16.59 -6.57 -36.21
N ILE A 180 -15.67 -7.18 -36.98
CA ILE A 180 -14.22 -7.06 -36.74
C ILE A 180 -13.74 -5.61 -36.90
N GLU A 181 -14.23 -4.89 -37.92
CA GLU A 181 -13.89 -3.47 -38.10
C GLU A 181 -14.38 -2.59 -36.94
N GLU A 182 -15.59 -2.84 -36.43
CA GLU A 182 -16.13 -2.15 -35.27
C GLU A 182 -15.31 -2.45 -33.99
N GLU A 183 -14.93 -3.71 -33.78
CA GLU A 183 -14.16 -4.13 -32.60
C GLU A 183 -12.73 -3.54 -32.62
N LEU A 184 -12.10 -3.45 -33.80
CA LEU A 184 -10.85 -2.72 -33.99
C LEU A 184 -10.98 -1.23 -33.70
N ALA A 185 -12.07 -0.60 -34.15
CA ALA A 185 -12.33 0.81 -33.84
C ALA A 185 -12.54 1.02 -32.33
N ARG A 186 -13.23 0.09 -31.65
CA ARG A 186 -13.42 0.12 -30.20
C ARG A 186 -12.09 -0.06 -29.45
N LYS A 187 -11.22 -0.97 -29.90
CA LYS A 187 -9.86 -1.14 -29.34
C LYS A 187 -9.02 0.12 -29.50
N ALA A 188 -9.01 0.73 -30.70
CA ALA A 188 -8.30 1.99 -30.93
C ALA A 188 -8.82 3.13 -30.02
N ALA A 189 -10.13 3.22 -29.82
CA ALA A 189 -10.74 4.19 -28.91
C ALA A 189 -10.34 3.94 -27.44
N LEU A 190 -10.28 2.66 -27.02
CA LEU A 190 -9.84 2.27 -25.68
C LEU A 190 -8.37 2.62 -25.44
N GLU A 191 -7.49 2.33 -26.40
CA GLU A 191 -6.07 2.70 -26.32
C GLU A 191 -5.89 4.22 -26.22
N ALA A 192 -6.61 5.00 -27.04
CA ALA A 192 -6.59 6.46 -26.97
C ALA A 192 -7.06 6.99 -25.61
N PHE A 193 -8.12 6.38 -25.04
CA PHE A 193 -8.61 6.73 -23.71
C PHE A 193 -7.61 6.39 -22.61
N GLN A 194 -7.00 5.21 -22.64
CA GLN A 194 -5.97 4.80 -21.68
C GLN A 194 -4.76 5.73 -21.73
N LYS A 195 -4.33 6.13 -22.93
CA LYS A 195 -3.26 7.11 -23.11
C LYS A 195 -3.60 8.44 -22.44
N LYS A 196 -4.80 8.98 -22.69
CA LYS A 196 -5.25 10.23 -22.07
C LYS A 196 -5.33 10.13 -20.54
N LEU A 197 -5.79 8.99 -20.03
CA LEU A 197 -5.86 8.74 -18.59
C LEU A 197 -4.46 8.66 -17.96
N ALA A 198 -3.49 8.10 -18.68
CA ALA A 198 -2.09 8.07 -18.23
C ALA A 198 -1.48 9.48 -18.18
N GLU A 199 -1.73 10.32 -19.19
CA GLU A 199 -1.31 11.73 -19.22
C GLU A 199 -1.94 12.52 -18.05
N GLU A 200 -3.26 12.42 -17.87
CA GLU A 200 -3.97 13.13 -16.80
C GLU A 200 -3.52 12.67 -15.40
N ARG A 201 -3.22 11.39 -15.21
CA ARG A 201 -2.63 10.88 -13.96
C ARG A 201 -1.23 11.42 -13.71
N ALA A 202 -0.40 11.54 -14.76
CA ALA A 202 0.93 12.11 -14.64
C ALA A 202 0.84 13.60 -14.24
N ASP A 203 -0.06 14.36 -14.86
CA ASP A 203 -0.29 15.77 -14.53
C ASP A 203 -0.84 15.95 -13.10
N ALA A 204 -1.79 15.11 -12.68
CA ALA A 204 -2.32 15.12 -11.32
C ALA A 204 -1.25 14.76 -10.27
N ALA A 205 -0.39 13.79 -10.58
CA ALA A 205 0.74 13.43 -9.72
C ALA A 205 1.76 14.58 -9.62
N ALA A 206 2.08 15.24 -10.74
CA ALA A 206 2.96 16.40 -10.76
C ALA A 206 2.38 17.57 -9.97
N SER A 207 1.08 17.85 -10.12
CA SER A 207 0.37 18.88 -9.35
C SER A 207 0.39 18.59 -7.85
N THR A 208 0.14 17.34 -7.47
CA THR A 208 0.19 16.90 -6.06
C THR A 208 1.59 17.05 -5.48
N ALA A 209 2.63 16.64 -6.24
CA ALA A 209 4.02 16.78 -5.81
C ALA A 209 4.43 18.25 -5.66
N ALA A 210 4.04 19.12 -6.59
CA ALA A 210 4.29 20.56 -6.50
C ALA A 210 3.59 21.18 -5.29
N TYR A 211 2.33 20.80 -5.03
CA TYR A 211 1.59 21.27 -3.85
C TYR A 211 2.24 20.83 -2.54
N GLN A 212 2.64 19.56 -2.43
CA GLN A 212 3.36 19.05 -1.26
C GLN A 212 4.69 19.76 -1.04
N SER A 213 5.46 20.00 -2.12
CA SER A 213 6.71 20.76 -2.04
C SER A 213 6.47 22.19 -1.56
N LYS A 214 5.40 22.86 -2.04
CA LYS A 214 5.02 24.18 -1.57
C LYS A 214 4.70 24.17 -0.07
N LEU A 215 3.89 23.22 0.40
CA LEU A 215 3.57 23.10 1.82
C LEU A 215 4.82 22.91 2.69
N THR A 216 5.77 22.10 2.25
CA THR A 216 7.03 21.93 3.00
C THR A 216 7.86 23.21 3.03
N TYR A 217 7.89 23.95 1.93
CA TYR A 217 8.60 25.23 1.87
C TYR A 217 7.93 26.28 2.76
N ASP A 218 6.61 26.40 2.69
CA ASP A 218 5.84 27.35 3.51
C ASP A 218 6.05 27.05 5.01
N ALA A 219 6.05 25.78 5.43
CA ALA A 219 6.34 25.38 6.81
C ALA A 219 7.76 25.74 7.26
N MET A 220 8.77 25.54 6.40
CA MET A 220 10.15 25.94 6.71
C MET A 220 10.30 27.45 6.84
N VAL A 221 9.59 28.23 6.02
CA VAL A 221 9.60 29.69 6.08
C VAL A 221 8.95 30.17 7.38
N GLU A 222 7.83 29.56 7.79
CA GLU A 222 7.16 29.89 9.05
C GLU A 222 8.08 29.63 10.26
N GLU A 223 8.73 28.47 10.31
CA GLU A 223 9.71 28.14 11.36
C GLU A 223 10.89 29.14 11.39
N LEU A 224 11.40 29.52 10.22
CA LEU A 224 12.48 30.50 10.12
C LEU A 224 12.05 31.90 10.59
N MET A 225 10.82 32.32 10.28
CA MET A 225 10.26 33.60 10.71
C MET A 225 10.07 33.64 12.23
N GLU A 226 9.61 32.55 12.84
CA GLU A 226 9.52 32.42 14.30
C GLU A 226 10.90 32.48 14.95
N ALA A 227 11.88 31.74 14.41
CA ALA A 227 13.25 31.76 14.91
C ALA A 227 13.87 33.17 14.85
N LEU A 228 13.67 33.89 13.73
CA LEU A 228 14.14 35.26 13.57
C LEU A 228 13.47 36.22 14.57
N ALA A 229 12.17 36.06 14.83
CA ALA A 229 11.45 36.88 15.80
C ALA A 229 12.01 36.68 17.22
N ILE A 230 12.28 35.43 17.60
CA ILE A 230 12.89 35.10 18.90
C ILE A 230 14.31 35.68 18.99
N GLU A 231 15.12 35.58 17.93
CA GLU A 231 16.47 36.14 17.91
C GLU A 231 16.47 37.66 18.07
N GLN A 232 15.51 38.36 17.45
CA GLN A 232 15.33 39.81 17.62
C GLN A 232 14.91 40.17 19.05
N GLU A 233 14.02 39.40 19.66
CA GLU A 233 13.59 39.61 21.05
C GLU A 233 14.76 39.40 22.03
N ILE A 234 15.57 38.36 21.83
CA ILE A 234 16.77 38.10 22.62
C ILE A 234 17.76 39.26 22.46
N ALA A 235 18.05 39.70 21.23
CA ALA A 235 18.97 40.82 21.01
C ALA A 235 18.49 42.12 21.68
N ALA A 236 17.19 42.39 21.65
CA ALA A 236 16.61 43.55 22.34
C ALA A 236 16.72 43.41 23.87
N PHE A 237 16.51 42.22 24.41
CA PHE A 237 16.67 41.93 25.84
C PHE A 237 18.13 42.07 26.29
N GLU A 238 19.07 41.51 25.53
CA GLU A 238 20.50 41.62 25.82
C GLU A 238 20.99 43.07 25.78
N ALA A 239 20.55 43.86 24.81
CA ALA A 239 20.87 45.27 24.73
C ALA A 239 20.33 46.05 25.94
N LYS A 240 19.10 45.74 26.38
CA LYS A 240 18.51 46.34 27.57
C LYS A 240 19.26 45.95 28.84
N LEU A 241 19.62 44.69 28.97
CA LEU A 241 20.39 44.18 30.12
C LEU A 241 21.77 44.85 30.19
N ALA A 242 22.47 45.01 29.06
CA ALA A 242 23.74 45.72 29.01
C ALA A 242 23.62 47.20 29.43
N ALA A 243 22.57 47.89 28.99
CA ALA A 243 22.27 49.24 29.42
C ALA A 243 21.95 49.32 30.93
N GLU A 244 21.24 48.34 31.47
CA GLU A 244 20.94 48.27 32.90
C GLU A 244 22.19 48.00 33.75
N MET A 245 23.06 47.09 33.30
CA MET A 245 24.33 46.82 33.98
C MET A 245 25.25 48.04 33.99
N THR A 246 25.39 48.74 32.87
CA THR A 246 26.21 49.96 32.81
C THR A 246 25.64 51.08 33.69
N ALA A 247 24.31 51.23 33.73
CA ALA A 247 23.67 52.17 34.64
C ALA A 247 23.88 51.79 36.11
N ALA A 248 23.79 50.51 36.46
CA ALA A 248 24.03 50.01 37.80
C ALA A 248 25.48 50.21 38.26
N GLU A 249 26.46 49.96 37.37
CA GLU A 249 27.88 50.19 37.63
C GLU A 249 28.18 51.67 37.88
N MET A 250 27.63 52.56 37.05
CA MET A 250 27.76 54.01 37.24
C MET A 250 27.14 54.49 38.56
N MET A 251 25.98 53.94 38.94
CA MET A 251 25.34 54.25 40.23
C MET A 251 26.21 53.80 41.42
N ALA A 252 26.79 52.59 41.34
CA ALA A 252 27.68 52.08 42.37
C ALA A 252 28.94 52.96 42.53
N GLU A 253 29.53 53.41 41.42
CA GLU A 253 30.69 54.32 41.45
C GLU A 253 30.35 55.67 42.10
N ILE A 254 29.15 56.22 41.82
CA ILE A 254 28.67 57.46 42.45
C ILE A 254 28.49 57.27 43.96
N GLU A 255 27.90 56.15 44.40
CA GLU A 255 27.73 55.84 45.81
C GLU A 255 29.09 55.72 46.54
N GLU A 256 30.08 55.07 45.90
CA GLU A 256 31.44 54.99 46.44
C GLU A 256 32.11 56.38 46.51
N GLU A 257 31.96 57.21 45.49
CA GLU A 257 32.53 58.57 45.47
C GLU A 257 31.90 59.45 46.57
N LEU A 258 30.59 59.34 46.79
CA LEU A 258 29.88 60.02 47.88
C LEU A 258 30.37 59.55 49.25
N ALA A 259 30.56 58.24 49.44
CA ALA A 259 31.13 57.69 50.67
C ALA A 259 32.56 58.21 50.91
N ARG A 260 33.38 58.30 49.86
CA ARG A 260 34.74 58.86 49.94
C ARG A 260 34.73 60.35 50.30
N LYS A 261 33.82 61.14 49.73
CA LYS A 261 33.64 62.56 50.07
C LYS A 261 33.25 62.72 51.55
N ALA A 262 32.27 61.96 52.03
CA ALA A 262 31.86 61.99 53.43
C ALA A 262 33.02 61.60 54.39
N ALA A 263 33.81 60.58 54.04
CA ALA A 263 34.98 60.19 54.82
C ALA A 263 36.05 61.30 54.86
N LEU A 264 36.27 61.98 53.73
CA LEU A 264 37.21 63.10 53.62
C LEU A 264 36.76 64.31 54.45
N GLU A 265 35.47 64.66 54.41
CA GLU A 265 34.91 65.72 55.25
C GLU A 265 35.07 65.39 56.76
N ALA A 266 34.77 64.15 57.16
CA ALA A 266 34.97 63.69 58.52
C ALA A 266 36.45 63.77 58.96
N PHE A 267 37.37 63.40 58.07
CA PHE A 267 38.82 63.52 58.31
C PHE A 267 39.26 64.98 58.48
N GLN A 268 38.79 65.88 57.60
CA GLN A 268 39.11 67.31 57.69
C GLN A 268 38.62 67.93 58.99
N LYS A 269 37.42 67.55 59.44
CA LYS A 269 36.87 67.99 60.73
C LYS A 269 37.77 67.54 61.89
N LYS A 270 38.15 66.26 61.91
CA LYS A 270 39.03 65.72 62.95
C LYS A 270 40.40 66.41 62.96
N LEU A 271 40.97 66.68 61.79
CA LEU A 271 42.24 67.40 61.67
C LEU A 271 42.15 68.84 62.19
N ALA A 272 41.02 69.52 61.98
CA ALA A 272 40.79 70.85 62.54
C ALA A 272 40.71 70.82 64.08
N GLU A 273 40.02 69.83 64.65
CA GLU A 273 39.97 69.61 66.11
C GLU A 273 41.37 69.32 66.67
N GLU A 274 42.12 68.38 66.08
CA GLU A 274 43.48 68.05 66.51
C GLU A 274 44.44 69.25 66.42
N ARG A 275 44.29 70.11 65.41
CA ARG A 275 45.06 71.36 65.30
C ARG A 275 44.70 72.36 66.40
N ALA A 276 43.42 72.47 66.75
CA ALA A 276 42.98 73.33 67.85
C ALA A 276 43.55 72.84 69.19
N ASP A 277 43.50 71.53 69.44
CA ASP A 277 44.07 70.91 70.64
C ASP A 277 45.59 71.07 70.72
N ALA A 278 46.30 70.90 69.60
CA ALA A 278 47.74 71.12 69.53
C ALA A 278 48.11 72.60 69.78
N ALA A 279 47.34 73.54 69.24
CA ALA A 279 47.52 74.97 69.50
C ALA A 279 47.27 75.33 70.97
N ALA A 280 46.22 74.78 71.58
CA ALA A 280 45.92 74.96 73.00
C ALA A 280 47.03 74.37 73.89
N SER A 281 47.52 73.17 73.57
CA SER A 281 48.65 72.55 74.27
C SER A 281 49.92 73.40 74.15
N THR A 282 50.20 73.96 72.98
CA THR A 282 51.35 74.85 72.77
C THR A 282 51.23 76.13 73.57
N ALA A 283 50.05 76.76 73.60
CA ALA A 283 49.78 77.96 74.37
C ALA A 283 49.89 77.71 75.89
N ALA A 284 49.37 76.57 76.38
CA ALA A 284 49.49 76.17 77.77
C ALA A 284 50.96 75.94 78.17
N TYR A 285 51.74 75.27 77.31
CA TYR A 285 53.17 75.07 77.52
C TYR A 285 53.94 76.40 77.56
N GLN A 286 53.68 77.32 76.62
CA GLN A 286 54.29 78.64 76.61
C GLN A 286 53.93 79.46 77.86
N SER A 287 52.68 79.43 78.30
CA SER A 287 52.22 80.11 79.52
C SER A 287 52.94 79.57 80.76
N LYS A 288 53.14 78.25 80.84
CA LYS A 288 53.92 77.62 81.90
C LYS A 288 55.37 78.12 81.90
N LEU A 289 56.03 78.13 80.74
CA LEU A 289 57.41 78.63 80.62
C LEU A 289 57.54 80.08 81.08
N THR A 290 56.58 80.95 80.73
CA THR A 290 56.60 82.35 81.19
C THR A 290 56.39 82.48 82.70
N TYR A 291 55.51 81.67 83.29
CA TYR A 291 55.30 81.64 84.73
C TYR A 291 56.56 81.16 85.46
N ASP A 292 57.14 80.05 84.99
CA ASP A 292 58.36 79.47 85.57
C ASP A 292 59.51 80.50 85.54
N ALA A 293 59.67 81.26 84.44
CA ALA A 293 60.67 82.32 84.33
C ALA A 293 60.42 83.51 85.29
N MET A 294 59.16 83.94 85.45
CA MET A 294 58.82 85.00 86.42
C MET A 294 59.07 84.57 87.87
N VAL A 295 58.82 83.30 88.18
CA VAL A 295 59.11 82.74 89.51
C VAL A 295 60.62 82.70 89.75
N GLU A 296 61.41 82.32 88.76
CA GLU A 296 62.87 82.34 88.83
C GLU A 296 63.42 83.76 89.08
N GLU A 297 62.96 84.75 88.31
CA GLU A 297 63.32 86.17 88.48
C GLU A 297 62.94 86.69 89.88
N LEU A 298 61.75 86.31 90.39
CA LEU A 298 61.31 86.69 91.74
C LEU A 298 62.19 86.06 92.83
N MET A 299 62.59 84.79 92.66
CA MET A 299 63.49 84.12 93.61
C MET A 299 64.88 84.77 93.61
N GLU A 300 65.40 85.16 92.44
CA GLU A 300 66.68 85.87 92.34
C GLU A 300 66.62 87.25 93.01
N ALA A 301 65.56 88.01 92.77
CA ALA A 301 65.34 89.31 93.43
C ALA A 301 65.26 89.18 94.96
N LEU A 302 64.56 88.16 95.47
CA LEU A 302 64.44 87.90 96.90
C LEU A 302 65.78 87.46 97.53
N ALA A 303 66.61 86.70 96.81
CA ALA A 303 67.95 86.36 97.26
C ALA A 303 68.85 87.61 97.41
N ILE A 304 68.80 88.53 96.44
CA ILE A 304 69.52 89.80 96.50
C ILE A 304 69.04 90.66 97.68
N GLU A 305 67.72 90.76 97.92
CA GLU A 305 67.17 91.51 99.06
C GLU A 305 67.63 90.92 100.41
N GLN A 306 67.67 89.58 100.53
CA GLN A 306 68.20 88.90 101.72
C GLN A 306 69.70 89.14 101.92
N GLU A 307 70.50 89.19 100.85
CA GLU A 307 71.92 89.54 100.94
C GLU A 307 72.15 91.00 101.37
N ILE A 308 71.34 91.95 100.88
CA ILE A 308 71.40 93.36 101.30
C ILE A 308 71.01 93.51 102.77
N ALA A 309 69.99 92.77 103.25
CA ALA A 309 69.55 92.81 104.64
C ALA A 309 70.54 92.16 105.64
N ALA A 310 71.55 91.42 105.13
CA ALA A 310 72.59 90.78 105.94
C ALA A 310 73.87 91.62 106.09
N PHE A 311 73.95 92.79 105.45
CA PHE A 311 75.01 93.80 105.60
C PHE A 311 74.62 94.91 106.59
#